data_AF-A0A383ES18-F1
#
_entry.id   AF-A0A383ES18-F1
#
_cell.length_a   1.000
_cell.length_b   1.000
_cell.length_c   1.000
_cell.angle_alpha   90.00
_cell.angle_beta   90.00
_cell.angle_gamma   90.00
#
_symmetry.space_group_name_H-M   'P 1'
#
loop_
_entity.id
_entity.type
_entity.pdbx_description
1 polymer ?
#
loop_
_entity_poly.entity_id
_entity_poly.type
_entity_poly.pdbx_seq_one_letter_code
_entity_poly.pdbx_strand_id
1 'polypeptide(L)'
;LSIDGTGTVHEYMRHNSVWDTTEKSARKWLKWSTERNNVQISWAPTWSLMNANYYIETCNWWLNLTEGMLKVEYKNREKWGLVKTNFIYGPAWYQMSLLSNKDELKQKALDYIEELKNSSVSGVHQIIDMTEAYIKFFDKDDRESEQNLKKYYKITDALDDIRGQSLKKMIPLTYEAMYNRTEGEK
;
A
#
# COMPACT_ATOMS: atom_id res chain seq x y z
N LEU A 1 10.06 3.76 7.54
CA LEU A 1 8.74 3.47 8.14
C LEU A 1 8.07 2.42 7.28
N SER A 2 7.76 1.27 7.87
CA SER A 2 7.11 0.14 7.18
C SER A 2 5.62 0.17 7.50
N ILE A 3 4.88 0.92 6.70
CA ILE A 3 3.44 1.16 6.89
C ILE A 3 2.77 0.78 5.58
N ASP A 4 2.07 -0.35 5.58
CA ASP A 4 1.55 -0.99 4.35
C ASP A 4 0.07 -0.66 4.10
N GLY A 5 -0.49 0.28 4.84
CA GLY A 5 -1.91 0.64 4.81
C GLY A 5 -2.25 1.58 5.96
N THR A 6 -3.50 2.01 6.02
CA THR A 6 -4.10 2.84 7.08
C THR A 6 -5.09 2.00 7.89
N GLY A 7 -5.33 2.38 9.15
CA GLY A 7 -6.34 1.73 10.00
C GLY A 7 -6.21 0.20 10.05
N THR A 8 -7.34 -0.47 9.85
CA THR A 8 -7.43 -1.93 9.88
C THR A 8 -6.60 -2.61 8.79
N VAL A 9 -6.31 -1.95 7.68
CA VAL A 9 -5.41 -2.48 6.63
C VAL A 9 -4.02 -2.69 7.20
N HIS A 10 -3.49 -1.70 7.93
CA HIS A 10 -2.19 -1.83 8.58
C HIS A 10 -2.19 -2.94 9.63
N GLU A 11 -3.21 -2.99 10.48
CA GLU A 11 -3.31 -3.94 11.59
C GLU A 11 -3.48 -5.38 11.12
N TYR A 12 -4.15 -5.57 9.99
CA TYR A 12 -4.25 -6.87 9.34
C TYR A 12 -2.88 -7.30 8.75
N MET A 13 -2.23 -6.40 8.02
CA MET A 13 -0.95 -6.66 7.36
C MET A 13 0.20 -6.87 8.35
N ARG A 14 0.20 -6.11 9.44
CA ARG A 14 1.22 -6.11 10.49
C ARG A 14 0.56 -6.57 11.79
N HIS A 15 0.42 -7.89 11.92
CA HIS A 15 -0.16 -8.50 13.13
C HIS A 15 0.53 -7.97 14.40
N ASN A 16 -0.26 -7.70 15.44
CA ASN A 16 0.11 -7.03 16.69
C ASN A 16 0.44 -5.53 16.58
N SER A 17 0.43 -4.93 15.38
CA SER A 17 0.44 -3.47 15.28
C SER A 17 -0.94 -2.91 15.63
N VAL A 18 -0.92 -1.72 16.23
CA VAL A 18 -2.12 -0.91 16.50
C VAL A 18 -1.96 0.39 15.73
N TRP A 19 -2.92 0.71 14.87
CA TRP A 19 -2.81 1.82 13.93
C TRP A 19 -2.53 3.15 14.63
N ASP A 20 -3.27 3.46 15.70
CA ASP A 20 -3.09 4.69 16.47
C ASP A 20 -1.67 4.85 17.01
N THR A 21 -1.04 3.74 17.44
CA THR A 21 0.34 3.75 17.94
C THR A 21 1.33 3.92 16.80
N THR A 22 1.11 3.23 15.68
CA THR A 22 1.93 3.35 14.47
C THR A 22 1.88 4.77 13.90
N GLU A 23 0.69 5.36 13.80
CA GLU A 23 0.46 6.69 13.23
C GLU A 23 1.11 7.78 14.11
N LYS A 24 0.92 7.71 15.43
CA LYS A 24 1.60 8.59 16.40
C LYS A 24 3.12 8.46 16.29
N SER A 25 3.63 7.25 16.09
CA SER A 25 5.07 7.01 15.92
C SER A 25 5.58 7.61 14.61
N ALA A 26 4.86 7.44 13.50
CA ALA A 26 5.21 8.04 12.21
C ALA A 26 5.31 9.58 12.30
N ARG A 27 4.31 10.21 12.92
CA ARG A 27 4.33 11.66 13.22
C ARG A 27 5.54 12.05 14.06
N LYS A 28 5.82 11.31 15.13
CA LYS A 28 6.97 11.62 16.01
C LYS A 28 8.30 11.54 15.25
N TRP A 29 8.49 10.55 14.39
CA TRP A 29 9.68 10.42 13.56
C TRP A 29 9.82 11.56 12.55
N LEU A 30 8.74 11.93 11.86
CA LEU A 30 8.74 13.06 10.92
C LEU A 30 9.00 14.38 11.63
N LYS A 31 8.40 14.62 12.80
CA LYS A 31 8.68 15.83 13.59
C LYS A 31 10.16 15.88 13.97
N TRP A 32 10.69 14.79 14.51
CA TRP A 32 12.09 14.71 14.90
C TRP A 32 13.04 14.95 13.72
N SER A 33 12.70 14.50 12.50
CA SER A 33 13.54 14.76 11.34
C SER A 33 13.58 16.23 10.92
N THR A 34 12.51 17.00 11.15
CA THR A 34 12.54 18.47 10.93
C THR A 34 13.48 19.20 11.89
N GLU A 35 13.77 18.62 13.05
CA GLU A 35 14.67 19.18 14.07
C GLU A 35 16.15 18.85 13.79
N ARG A 36 16.44 18.04 12.76
CA ARG A 36 17.78 17.54 12.42
C ARG A 36 18.11 17.77 10.95
N ASN A 37 19.24 18.39 10.63
CA ASN A 37 19.64 18.64 9.24
C ASN A 37 20.16 17.40 8.51
N ASN A 38 20.62 16.36 9.22
CA ASN A 38 21.27 15.16 8.68
C ASN A 38 20.42 13.88 8.73
N VAL A 39 19.13 13.99 9.00
CA VAL A 39 18.20 12.85 9.04
C VAL A 39 17.12 13.01 7.99
N GLN A 40 16.75 11.90 7.36
CA GLN A 40 15.60 11.75 6.46
C GLN A 40 14.79 10.52 6.87
N ILE A 41 13.46 10.60 6.82
CA ILE A 41 12.57 9.47 7.13
C ILE A 41 12.01 8.89 5.83
N SER A 42 12.39 7.67 5.49
CA SER A 42 11.86 7.02 4.29
C SER A 42 10.62 6.18 4.61
N TRP A 43 9.56 6.31 3.82
CA TRP A 43 8.43 5.39 3.81
C TRP A 43 8.72 4.23 2.88
N ALA A 44 8.40 3.02 3.33
CA ALA A 44 8.70 1.77 2.62
C ALA A 44 7.49 0.82 2.76
N PRO A 45 6.36 1.13 2.11
CA PRO A 45 5.21 0.22 2.07
C PRO A 45 5.57 -1.03 1.29
N THR A 46 5.15 -2.21 1.73
CA THR A 46 5.22 -3.44 0.94
C THR A 46 3.87 -3.67 0.26
N TRP A 47 3.85 -3.63 -1.07
CA TRP A 47 2.64 -3.80 -1.87
C TRP A 47 2.44 -5.24 -2.30
N SER A 48 1.22 -5.74 -2.13
CA SER A 48 0.79 -7.09 -2.46
C SER A 48 -0.69 -7.08 -2.83
N LEU A 49 -1.26 -8.23 -3.20
CA LEU A 49 -2.72 -8.31 -3.39
C LEU A 49 -3.51 -7.89 -2.15
N MET A 50 -2.90 -7.95 -0.96
CA MET A 50 -3.58 -7.68 0.31
C MET A 50 -3.97 -6.22 0.49
N ASN A 51 -3.14 -5.30 0.00
CA ASN A 51 -3.27 -3.86 0.23
C ASN A 51 -3.36 -3.03 -1.06
N ALA A 52 -3.25 -3.66 -2.24
CA ALA A 52 -3.38 -2.97 -3.53
C ALA A 52 -4.71 -2.22 -3.68
N ASN A 53 -5.83 -2.79 -3.20
CA ASN A 53 -7.13 -2.11 -3.20
C ASN A 53 -7.17 -0.81 -2.38
N TYR A 54 -6.21 -0.59 -1.48
CA TYR A 54 -6.12 0.58 -0.60
C TYR A 54 -4.93 1.48 -0.97
N TYR A 55 -4.33 1.26 -2.14
CA TYR A 55 -3.10 1.93 -2.57
C TYR A 55 -3.22 3.46 -2.55
N ILE A 56 -4.25 4.00 -3.22
CA ILE A 56 -4.46 5.45 -3.36
C ILE A 56 -4.73 6.10 -2.00
N GLU A 57 -5.59 5.48 -1.17
CA GLU A 57 -5.88 5.97 0.18
C GLU A 57 -4.60 6.06 1.02
N THR A 58 -3.77 5.03 0.97
CA THR A 58 -2.53 4.95 1.74
C THR A 58 -1.51 5.99 1.23
N CYS A 59 -1.41 6.20 -0.08
CA CYS A 59 -0.57 7.25 -0.67
C CYS A 59 -1.03 8.65 -0.24
N ASN A 60 -2.35 8.90 -0.27
CA ASN A 60 -2.93 10.16 0.16
C ASN A 60 -2.70 10.41 1.66
N TRP A 61 -2.79 9.39 2.51
CA TRP A 61 -2.42 9.52 3.92
C TRP A 61 -0.96 9.99 4.08
N TRP A 62 -0.02 9.38 3.35
CA TRP A 62 1.38 9.74 3.44
C TRP A 62 1.66 11.16 2.91
N LEU A 63 1.05 11.53 1.78
CA LEU A 63 1.15 12.87 1.22
C LEU A 63 0.58 13.91 2.19
N ASN A 64 -0.61 13.68 2.75
CA ASN A 64 -1.22 14.60 3.72
C ASN A 64 -0.38 14.74 5.00
N LEU A 65 0.19 13.63 5.49
CA LEU A 65 1.06 13.62 6.65
C LEU A 65 2.34 14.44 6.41
N THR A 66 3.03 14.18 5.29
CA THR A 66 4.27 14.87 4.94
C THR A 66 4.02 16.33 4.62
N GLU A 67 2.97 16.64 3.88
CA GLU A 67 2.55 18.01 3.58
C GLU A 67 2.27 18.82 4.85
N GLY A 68 1.45 18.28 5.77
CA GLY A 68 1.09 18.97 7.01
C GLY A 68 2.27 19.18 7.96
N MET A 69 3.28 18.31 7.90
CA MET A 69 4.44 18.37 8.81
C MET A 69 5.65 19.10 8.23
N LEU A 70 5.86 19.04 6.92
CA LEU A 70 7.09 19.48 6.27
C LEU A 70 6.94 20.81 5.52
N LYS A 71 5.71 21.31 5.30
CA LYS A 71 5.50 22.62 4.66
C LYS A 71 5.98 23.81 5.48
N VAL A 72 6.21 23.65 6.78
CA VAL A 72 6.55 24.76 7.70
C VAL A 72 7.83 25.48 7.26
N GLU A 73 8.79 24.78 6.63
CA GLU A 73 9.99 25.40 6.05
C GLU A 73 10.40 24.69 4.75
N TYR A 74 10.77 25.45 3.71
CA TYR A 74 11.15 24.88 2.40
C TYR A 74 12.26 23.81 2.47
N LYS A 75 13.24 24.01 3.36
CA LYS A 75 14.34 23.06 3.64
C LYS A 75 13.87 21.69 4.15
N ASN A 76 12.62 21.58 4.61
CA ASN A 76 12.08 20.33 5.17
C ASN A 76 11.37 19.46 4.12
N ARG A 77 11.15 19.96 2.89
CA ARG A 77 10.45 19.23 1.82
C ARG A 77 11.18 17.96 1.36
N GLU A 78 12.50 17.91 1.55
CA GLU A 78 13.34 16.74 1.24
C GLU A 78 13.56 15.82 2.46
N LYS A 79 12.88 16.07 3.59
CA LYS A 79 13.06 15.29 4.83
C LYS A 79 12.39 13.93 4.85
N TRP A 80 11.83 13.52 3.71
CA TRP A 80 11.32 12.18 3.53
C TRP A 80 11.73 11.57 2.18
N GLY A 81 11.76 10.24 2.17
CA GLY A 81 12.03 9.44 0.97
C GLY A 81 11.02 8.30 0.81
N LEU A 82 11.11 7.60 -0.32
CA LEU A 82 10.20 6.50 -0.66
C LEU A 82 10.97 5.33 -1.25
N VAL A 83 10.68 4.12 -0.77
CA VAL A 83 11.07 2.90 -1.45
C VAL A 83 10.03 2.57 -2.52
N LYS A 84 10.25 3.10 -3.73
CA LYS A 84 9.28 3.15 -4.83
C LYS A 84 8.94 1.79 -5.44
N THR A 85 9.73 0.74 -5.19
CA THR A 85 9.64 -0.55 -5.89
C THR A 85 9.44 -1.75 -4.96
N ASN A 86 8.97 -1.52 -3.74
CA ASN A 86 8.78 -2.58 -2.74
C ASN A 86 7.46 -3.34 -2.96
N PHE A 87 7.39 -4.08 -4.06
CA PHE A 87 6.26 -4.92 -4.45
C PHE A 87 6.60 -6.40 -4.27
N ILE A 88 5.64 -7.19 -3.81
CA ILE A 88 5.82 -8.63 -3.62
C ILE A 88 6.00 -9.33 -4.97
N TYR A 89 7.24 -9.74 -5.23
CA TYR A 89 7.55 -10.67 -6.31
C TYR A 89 7.36 -12.13 -5.89
N GLY A 90 7.60 -12.44 -4.62
CA GLY A 90 7.41 -13.76 -4.03
C GLY A 90 6.98 -13.63 -2.56
N PRO A 91 6.13 -14.53 -2.05
CA PRO A 91 5.60 -15.71 -2.74
C PRO A 91 4.50 -15.37 -3.76
N ALA A 92 4.31 -16.24 -4.76
CA ALA A 92 3.42 -15.99 -5.89
C ALA A 92 1.95 -15.80 -5.49
N TRP A 93 1.50 -16.50 -4.45
CA TRP A 93 0.14 -16.39 -3.91
C TRP A 93 -0.17 -15.09 -3.16
N TYR A 94 0.76 -14.12 -3.10
CA TYR A 94 0.50 -12.76 -2.63
C TYR A 94 0.77 -11.69 -3.70
N GLN A 95 1.05 -12.09 -4.95
CA GLN A 95 1.26 -11.15 -6.05
C GLN A 95 -0.04 -10.43 -6.43
N MET A 96 0.07 -9.15 -6.75
CA MET A 96 -1.07 -8.30 -7.11
C MET A 96 -1.82 -8.76 -8.37
N SER A 97 -1.13 -9.45 -9.29
CA SER A 97 -1.73 -9.99 -10.53
C SER A 97 -2.86 -11.00 -10.29
N LEU A 98 -2.98 -11.53 -9.07
CA LEU A 98 -4.07 -12.44 -8.68
C LEU A 98 -5.43 -11.74 -8.45
N LEU A 99 -5.45 -10.43 -8.27
CA LEU A 99 -6.69 -9.68 -8.05
C LEU A 99 -7.56 -9.71 -9.32
N SER A 100 -8.87 -10.00 -9.16
CA SER A 100 -9.81 -9.96 -10.29
C SER A 100 -9.99 -8.54 -10.84
N ASN A 101 -10.02 -7.54 -9.96
CA ASN A 101 -10.24 -6.14 -10.32
C ASN A 101 -8.96 -5.39 -10.76
N LYS A 102 -7.93 -6.09 -11.24
CA LYS A 102 -6.64 -5.49 -11.62
C LYS A 102 -6.77 -4.35 -12.64
N ASP A 103 -7.65 -4.49 -13.63
CA ASP A 103 -7.79 -3.47 -14.69
C ASP A 103 -8.45 -2.19 -14.15
N GLU A 104 -9.42 -2.34 -13.25
CA GLU A 104 -10.01 -1.21 -12.51
C GLU A 104 -8.95 -0.49 -11.67
N LEU A 105 -8.11 -1.25 -10.95
CA LEU A 105 -7.04 -0.68 -10.13
C LEU A 105 -5.96 0.02 -10.97
N LYS A 106 -5.63 -0.52 -12.14
CA LYS A 106 -4.72 0.13 -13.09
C LYS A 106 -5.29 1.43 -13.62
N GLN A 107 -6.59 1.46 -13.98
CA GLN A 107 -7.24 2.69 -14.45
C GLN A 107 -7.27 3.75 -13.35
N LYS A 108 -7.70 3.39 -12.14
CA LYS A 108 -7.68 4.31 -10.97
C LYS A 108 -6.28 4.86 -10.70
N ALA A 109 -5.24 4.04 -10.86
CA ALA A 109 -3.85 4.46 -10.70
C ALA A 109 -3.40 5.44 -11.79
N LEU A 110 -3.83 5.26 -13.04
CA LEU A 110 -3.58 6.20 -14.14
C LEU A 110 -4.26 7.54 -13.88
N ASP A 111 -5.53 7.52 -13.48
CA ASP A 111 -6.29 8.73 -13.14
C ASP A 111 -5.63 9.48 -11.98
N TYR A 112 -5.18 8.73 -10.96
CA TYR A 112 -4.45 9.29 -9.82
C TYR A 112 -3.12 9.93 -10.20
N ILE A 113 -2.38 9.39 -11.18
CA ILE A 113 -1.16 10.03 -11.71
C ILE A 113 -1.51 11.40 -12.31
N GLU A 114 -2.58 11.51 -13.09
CA GLU A 114 -3.01 12.78 -13.68
C GLU A 114 -3.46 13.79 -12.62
N GLU A 115 -4.15 13.35 -11.57
CA GLU A 115 -4.46 14.19 -10.40
C GLU A 115 -3.19 14.71 -9.73
N LEU A 116 -2.19 13.84 -9.49
CA LEU A 116 -0.94 14.21 -8.84
C LEU A 116 -0.08 15.17 -9.69
N LYS A 117 -0.07 15.02 -11.01
CA LYS A 117 0.62 15.96 -11.93
C LYS A 117 0.07 17.38 -11.84
N ASN A 118 -1.21 17.53 -11.51
CA ASN A 118 -1.88 18.82 -11.32
C ASN A 118 -1.84 19.32 -9.86
N SER A 119 -1.22 18.57 -8.95
CA SER A 119 -1.15 18.90 -7.53
C SER A 119 0.01 19.86 -7.20
N SER A 120 -0.20 20.71 -6.20
CA SER A 120 0.86 21.57 -5.63
C SER A 120 1.56 20.96 -4.41
N VAL A 121 1.19 19.74 -4.02
CA VAL A 121 1.74 19.03 -2.86
C VAL A 121 3.21 18.69 -3.11
N SER A 122 4.05 18.84 -2.09
CA SER A 122 5.48 18.53 -2.23
C SER A 122 5.74 17.02 -2.25
N GLY A 123 6.66 16.57 -3.13
CA GLY A 123 7.08 15.17 -3.19
C GLY A 123 6.12 14.23 -3.94
N VAL A 124 5.09 14.77 -4.61
CA VAL A 124 4.16 13.99 -5.46
C VAL A 124 4.87 13.18 -6.54
N HIS A 125 6.00 13.66 -7.07
CA HIS A 125 6.80 12.92 -8.06
C HIS A 125 7.24 11.55 -7.55
N GLN A 126 7.55 11.40 -6.26
CA GLN A 126 7.94 10.09 -5.71
C GLN A 126 6.76 9.13 -5.72
N ILE A 127 5.55 9.62 -5.42
CA ILE A 127 4.32 8.83 -5.48
C ILE A 127 3.98 8.49 -6.93
N ILE A 128 4.11 9.43 -7.87
CA ILE A 128 3.93 9.15 -9.31
C ILE A 128 4.83 7.99 -9.76
N ASP A 129 6.14 8.04 -9.44
CA ASP A 129 7.08 6.96 -9.81
C ASP A 129 6.67 5.61 -9.19
N MET A 130 6.19 5.61 -7.95
CA MET A 130 5.69 4.41 -7.29
C MET A 130 4.39 3.92 -7.92
N THR A 131 3.51 4.82 -8.36
CA THR A 131 2.23 4.48 -9.01
C THR A 131 2.47 3.89 -10.39
N GLU A 132 3.43 4.42 -11.15
CA GLU A 132 3.88 3.82 -12.40
C GLU A 132 4.43 2.41 -12.20
N ALA A 133 5.18 2.18 -11.12
CA ALA A 133 5.63 0.85 -10.74
C ALA A 133 4.45 -0.06 -10.33
N TYR A 134 3.51 0.45 -9.53
CA TYR A 134 2.30 -0.26 -9.12
C TYR A 134 1.51 -0.80 -10.33
N ILE A 135 1.34 0.02 -11.38
CA ILE A 135 0.68 -0.40 -12.63
C ILE A 135 1.47 -1.53 -13.31
N LYS A 136 2.80 -1.38 -13.45
CA LYS A 136 3.67 -2.40 -14.09
C LYS A 136 3.64 -3.75 -13.37
N PHE A 137 3.46 -3.76 -12.05
CA PHE A 137 3.46 -5.00 -11.27
C PHE A 137 2.18 -5.85 -11.43
N PHE A 138 1.09 -5.31 -12.00
CA PHE A 138 -0.08 -6.10 -12.37
C PHE A 138 0.12 -6.93 -13.65
N ASP A 139 0.97 -6.48 -14.57
CA ASP A 139 1.16 -7.11 -15.88
C ASP A 139 2.01 -8.39 -15.83
N LYS A 140 2.34 -8.85 -14.62
CA LYS A 140 3.08 -10.09 -14.43
C LYS A 140 2.17 -11.30 -14.65
N ASP A 141 2.47 -12.04 -15.71
CA ASP A 141 1.82 -13.29 -16.07
C ASP A 141 1.88 -14.30 -14.91
N ASP A 142 0.71 -14.78 -14.46
CA ASP A 142 0.60 -15.88 -13.50
C ASP A 142 0.05 -17.13 -14.17
N ARG A 143 0.97 -17.89 -14.78
CA ARG A 143 0.69 -19.16 -15.44
C ARG A 143 0.16 -20.24 -14.50
N GLU A 144 0.28 -20.05 -13.18
CA GLU A 144 -0.17 -20.98 -12.15
C GLU A 144 -1.27 -20.36 -11.26
N SER A 145 -2.03 -19.40 -11.79
CA SER A 145 -3.00 -18.60 -11.04
C SER A 145 -3.98 -19.41 -10.20
N GLU A 146 -4.52 -20.52 -10.72
CA GLU A 146 -5.44 -21.37 -9.95
C GLU A 146 -4.77 -22.03 -8.73
N GLN A 147 -3.53 -22.50 -8.87
CA GLN A 147 -2.79 -23.10 -7.76
C GLN A 147 -2.40 -22.03 -6.73
N ASN A 148 -2.02 -20.84 -7.20
CA ASN A 148 -1.67 -19.71 -6.34
C ASN A 148 -2.89 -19.20 -5.57
N LEU A 149 -4.08 -19.15 -6.19
CA LEU A 149 -5.33 -18.82 -5.51
C LEU A 149 -5.67 -19.86 -4.43
N LYS A 150 -5.58 -21.16 -4.73
CA LYS A 150 -5.81 -22.22 -3.73
C LYS A 150 -4.85 -22.10 -2.54
N LYS A 151 -3.57 -21.79 -2.78
CA LYS A 151 -2.58 -21.53 -1.72
C LYS A 151 -2.93 -20.28 -0.93
N TYR A 152 -3.32 -19.20 -1.62
CA TYR A 152 -3.72 -17.95 -1.00
C TYR A 152 -4.85 -18.16 0.00
N TYR A 153 -5.96 -18.80 -0.41
CA TYR A 153 -7.10 -19.05 0.46
C TYR A 153 -6.69 -19.90 1.67
N LYS A 154 -6.02 -21.05 1.42
CA LYS A 154 -5.57 -21.94 2.49
C LYS A 154 -4.71 -21.24 3.53
N ILE A 155 -3.74 -20.43 3.10
CA ILE A 155 -2.82 -19.75 4.00
C ILE A 155 -3.51 -18.61 4.72
N THR A 156 -4.30 -17.82 4.00
CA THR A 156 -4.97 -16.63 4.56
C THR A 156 -6.01 -17.02 5.58
N ASP A 157 -6.85 -18.02 5.30
CA ASP A 157 -7.85 -18.54 6.24
C ASP A 157 -7.18 -19.08 7.51
N ALA A 158 -6.09 -19.86 7.36
CA ALA A 158 -5.34 -20.37 8.50
C ALA A 158 -4.67 -19.26 9.33
N LEU A 159 -4.19 -18.18 8.69
CA LEU A 159 -3.62 -17.03 9.39
C LEU A 159 -4.69 -16.25 10.14
N ASP A 160 -5.87 -16.06 9.55
CA ASP A 160 -7.01 -15.44 10.23
C ASP A 160 -7.39 -16.20 11.50
N ASP A 161 -7.49 -17.53 11.41
CA ASP A 161 -7.78 -18.41 12.56
C ASP A 161 -6.71 -18.29 13.66
N ILE A 162 -5.42 -18.37 13.29
CA ILE A 162 -4.31 -18.30 14.25
C ILE A 162 -4.25 -16.92 14.93
N ARG A 163 -4.54 -15.86 14.19
CA ARG A 163 -4.42 -14.47 14.67
C ARG A 163 -5.71 -13.94 15.31
N GLY A 164 -6.82 -14.65 15.18
CA GLY A 164 -8.14 -14.13 15.54
C GLY A 164 -8.54 -12.91 14.72
N GLN A 165 -8.10 -12.82 13.46
CA GLN A 165 -8.38 -11.72 12.54
C GLN A 165 -9.42 -12.15 11.50
N SER A 166 -9.90 -11.20 10.69
CA SER A 166 -10.83 -11.51 9.61
C SER A 166 -10.58 -10.61 8.41
N LEU A 167 -10.14 -11.22 7.30
CA LEU A 167 -9.93 -10.56 6.02
C LEU A 167 -11.16 -9.77 5.61
N LYS A 168 -12.33 -10.41 5.66
CA LYS A 168 -13.63 -9.82 5.31
C LYS A 168 -13.96 -8.57 6.11
N LYS A 169 -13.65 -8.56 7.41
CA LYS A 169 -13.96 -7.42 8.28
C LYS A 169 -12.92 -6.32 8.21
N MET A 170 -11.64 -6.67 8.14
CA MET A 170 -10.54 -5.72 8.27
C MET A 170 -10.10 -5.12 6.94
N ILE A 171 -10.14 -5.90 5.85
CA ILE A 171 -9.79 -5.45 4.50
C ILE A 171 -10.83 -5.89 3.46
N PRO A 172 -12.09 -5.41 3.58
CA PRO A 172 -13.22 -5.86 2.77
C PRO A 172 -13.02 -5.75 1.26
N LEU A 173 -12.40 -4.68 0.73
CA LEU A 173 -12.17 -4.54 -0.71
C LEU A 173 -11.30 -5.67 -1.29
N THR A 174 -10.30 -6.10 -0.52
CA THR A 174 -9.46 -7.25 -0.88
C THR A 174 -10.25 -8.55 -0.78
N TYR A 175 -11.07 -8.72 0.26
CA TYR A 175 -11.94 -9.89 0.35
C TYR A 175 -12.87 -10.00 -0.86
N GLU A 176 -13.52 -8.90 -1.26
CA GLU A 176 -14.41 -8.87 -2.43
C GLU A 176 -13.65 -9.28 -3.71
N ALA A 177 -12.49 -8.68 -3.97
CA ALA A 177 -11.67 -8.99 -5.14
C ALA A 177 -11.12 -10.43 -5.17
N MET A 178 -11.00 -11.08 -4.00
CA MET A 178 -10.42 -12.43 -3.91
C MET A 178 -11.47 -13.54 -3.79
N TYR A 179 -12.58 -13.32 -3.07
CA TYR A 179 -13.56 -14.36 -2.75
C TYR A 179 -14.88 -14.22 -3.53
N ASN A 180 -15.23 -13.03 -4.00
CA ASN A 180 -16.47 -12.77 -4.74
C ASN A 180 -16.19 -12.52 -6.23
N ARG A 181 -15.27 -13.31 -6.80
CA ARG A 181 -14.93 -13.25 -8.22
C ARG A 181 -16.15 -13.67 -9.03
N THR A 182 -16.68 -12.79 -9.88
CA THR A 182 -17.81 -13.10 -10.76
C THR A 182 -17.45 -14.29 -11.66
N GLU A 183 -18.32 -15.30 -11.69
CA GLU A 183 -18.17 -16.46 -12.58
C GLU A 183 -18.09 -15.98 -14.04
N GLY A 184 -16.91 -16.09 -14.67
CA GLY A 184 -16.72 -15.69 -16.07
C GLY A 184 -15.30 -15.26 -16.45
N GLU A 185 -14.44 -14.93 -15.50
CA GLU A 185 -13.03 -14.60 -15.75
C GLU A 185 -12.14 -15.86 -15.73
N LYS A 186 -12.48 -16.85 -16.56
CA LYS A 186 -11.63 -18.02 -16.86
C LYS A 186 -11.01 -17.89 -18.25
#